data_AF-A0A3A4ZM26-F1
#
_entry.id   AF-A0A3A4ZM26-F1
#
_cell.length_a   1.000
_cell.length_b   1.000
_cell.length_c   1.000
_cell.angle_alpha   90.00
_cell.angle_beta   90.00
_cell.angle_gamma   90.00
#
_symmetry.space_group_name_H-M   'P 1'
#
loop_
_entity.id
_entity.type
_entity.pdbx_description
1 polymer ?
#
loop_
_entity_poly.entity_id
_entity_poly.type
_entity_poly.pdbx_seq_one_letter_code
_entity_poly.pdbx_strand_id
1 'polypeptide(L)'
;MPAVKPHEKSRTRRRRAPAAKLLGEIFTEIAGMQYYDAGVSPGDRVQLEREPENKFDANAIRIENKNFHQAGHVPRRISSWLAPLIDSGEVWAEGRVAESAKAQESDKAFILIEIYLHKKGQHILRRDDDPKGVLEGLHQAVLAIWSGIDRWTDGDTVSALATRLKALDAEDLPPKTHMLLALFKHRAWALRRRAGEKAIEDVRDSMKEIKTGRALFYHNLTIFPLLSKKAHKPDYLLLKEAIAKKQAEVREVSEAGSIPELLVENRAPLPILIPEGEILIGAKQNRTVNITILIREKTRHIIPVSCVEQGRWSLTSRTFGASHYATPGLRGRKIASSQAHRRTTGRAFSDQGQVWADVARSLGAAGARSMTGSITDAFGTARKRTEKYSKKLVLPKEAVGVLVTSGEDILGMDLFDSPKTLREIWPRLSESYFFEAAFRGKRKKTAKTPAADFLKVLPSIVRFAEKPSGFGQELEFSNDAYAGSGLWYNGRLCHLSAFKVEPA
;
A
#
# COMPACT_ATOMS: atom_id res chain seq x y z
N MET A 1 -69.50 25.34 34.21
CA MET A 1 -69.42 24.16 33.31
C MET A 1 -67.94 23.89 33.06
N PRO A 2 -67.43 22.67 33.35
CA PRO A 2 -66.00 22.40 33.38
C PRO A 2 -65.43 22.10 31.99
N ALA A 3 -64.19 22.52 31.78
CA ALA A 3 -63.43 22.36 30.54
C ALA A 3 -63.13 20.88 30.25
N VAL A 4 -63.48 20.44 29.05
CA VAL A 4 -63.23 19.09 28.52
C VAL A 4 -61.74 18.98 28.17
N LYS A 5 -61.03 18.04 28.82
CA LYS A 5 -59.65 17.67 28.47
C LYS A 5 -59.64 16.86 27.16
N PRO A 6 -58.68 17.06 26.24
CA PRO A 6 -58.59 16.23 25.04
C PRO A 6 -57.99 14.85 25.34
N HIS A 7 -58.58 13.82 24.71
CA HIS A 7 -58.15 12.43 24.76
C HIS A 7 -56.68 12.23 24.34
N GLU A 8 -55.88 11.65 25.23
CA GLU A 8 -54.54 11.18 24.97
C GLU A 8 -54.59 9.88 24.15
N LYS A 9 -54.36 9.97 22.83
CA LYS A 9 -54.20 8.79 21.97
C LYS A 9 -52.90 8.08 22.35
N SER A 10 -53.02 6.92 23.01
CA SER A 10 -51.98 5.92 23.18
C SER A 10 -51.25 5.64 21.85
N ARG A 11 -50.08 6.24 21.66
CA ARG A 11 -49.14 5.88 20.60
C ARG A 11 -48.50 4.55 20.98
N THR A 12 -49.07 3.45 20.47
CA THR A 12 -48.39 2.17 20.42
C THR A 12 -47.07 2.36 19.65
N ARG A 13 -45.96 2.43 20.39
CA ARG A 13 -44.61 2.35 19.82
C ARG A 13 -44.53 1.04 19.05
N ARG A 14 -44.64 1.09 17.71
CA ARG A 14 -44.20 0.01 16.83
C ARG A 14 -42.77 -0.34 17.24
N ARG A 15 -42.59 -1.51 17.87
CA ARG A 15 -41.24 -2.08 18.10
C ARG A 15 -40.58 -2.14 16.73
N ARG A 16 -39.51 -1.37 16.52
CA ARG A 16 -38.62 -1.53 15.38
C ARG A 16 -38.23 -3.01 15.34
N ALA A 17 -38.45 -3.68 14.21
CA ALA A 17 -37.94 -5.02 13.99
C ALA A 17 -36.41 -4.98 14.24
N PRO A 18 -35.83 -5.99 14.93
CA PRO A 18 -34.39 -6.04 15.11
C PRO A 18 -33.72 -6.06 13.73
N ALA A 19 -32.72 -5.20 13.53
CA ALA A 19 -31.98 -5.12 12.29
C ALA A 19 -31.35 -6.49 11.97
N ALA A 20 -31.50 -6.95 10.73
CA ALA A 20 -30.90 -8.21 10.27
C ALA A 20 -29.37 -8.16 10.48
N LYS A 21 -28.76 -9.29 10.88
CA LYS A 21 -27.33 -9.36 11.17
C LYS A 21 -26.56 -9.75 9.92
N LEU A 22 -25.68 -8.89 9.41
CA LEU A 22 -24.75 -9.26 8.34
C LEU A 22 -23.83 -10.40 8.80
N LEU A 23 -23.77 -11.49 8.04
CA LEU A 23 -22.87 -12.61 8.26
C LEU A 23 -21.55 -12.48 7.48
N GLY A 24 -21.60 -11.80 6.34
CA GLY A 24 -20.45 -11.50 5.51
C GLY A 24 -20.82 -11.42 4.03
N GLU A 25 -19.81 -11.41 3.18
CA GLU A 25 -19.95 -11.19 1.73
C GLU A 25 -19.40 -12.37 0.93
N ILE A 26 -19.99 -12.63 -0.23
CA ILE A 26 -19.53 -13.66 -1.15
C ILE A 26 -19.16 -13.01 -2.47
N PHE A 27 -17.87 -13.09 -2.82
CA PHE A 27 -17.36 -12.62 -4.10
C PHE A 27 -17.54 -13.69 -5.18
N THR A 28 -18.25 -13.35 -6.26
CA THR A 28 -18.50 -14.23 -7.40
C THR A 28 -18.66 -13.46 -8.70
N GLU A 29 -18.53 -14.13 -9.85
CA GLU A 29 -18.88 -13.55 -11.16
C GLU A 29 -20.41 -13.47 -11.34
N ILE A 30 -20.86 -12.57 -12.20
CA ILE A 30 -22.23 -12.57 -12.76
C ILE A 30 -22.24 -13.57 -13.92
N ALA A 31 -23.12 -14.58 -13.86
CA ALA A 31 -23.24 -15.58 -14.92
C ALA A 31 -24.22 -15.12 -16.02
N GLY A 32 -23.93 -15.50 -17.26
CA GLY A 32 -24.84 -15.32 -18.39
C GLY A 32 -25.01 -13.88 -18.87
N MET A 33 -24.07 -12.98 -18.55
CA MET A 33 -24.14 -11.57 -18.96
C MET A 33 -24.25 -11.41 -20.48
N GLN A 34 -23.66 -12.31 -21.26
CA GLN A 34 -23.70 -12.27 -22.73
C GLN A 34 -25.12 -12.40 -23.33
N TYR A 35 -26.12 -12.78 -22.54
CA TYR A 35 -27.50 -12.94 -22.98
C TYR A 35 -28.37 -11.71 -22.68
N TYR A 36 -27.80 -10.65 -22.10
CA TYR A 36 -28.54 -9.48 -21.64
C TYR A 36 -27.80 -8.17 -21.96
N ASP A 37 -28.54 -7.16 -22.43
CA ASP A 37 -27.99 -5.85 -22.77
C ASP A 37 -27.88 -4.88 -21.57
N ALA A 38 -28.29 -5.32 -20.37
CA ALA A 38 -28.28 -4.45 -19.19
C ALA A 38 -26.87 -4.29 -18.62
N GLY A 39 -26.27 -3.12 -18.83
CA GLY A 39 -24.99 -2.75 -18.25
C GLY A 39 -25.04 -2.59 -16.72
N VAL A 40 -23.94 -2.97 -16.07
CA VAL A 40 -23.66 -2.74 -14.66
C VAL A 40 -22.29 -2.08 -14.52
N SER A 41 -22.16 -1.09 -13.63
CA SER A 41 -20.89 -0.39 -13.38
C SER A 41 -20.29 -0.78 -12.02
N PRO A 42 -18.96 -0.76 -11.86
CA PRO A 42 -18.32 -0.96 -10.57
C PRO A 42 -18.93 -0.06 -9.48
N GLY A 43 -19.28 -0.64 -8.33
CA GLY A 43 -19.92 0.06 -7.22
C GLY A 43 -21.45 0.09 -7.26
N ASP A 44 -22.09 -0.22 -8.39
CA ASP A 44 -23.56 -0.25 -8.49
C ASP A 44 -24.16 -1.27 -7.51
N ARG A 45 -25.26 -0.88 -6.84
CA ARG A 45 -26.13 -1.82 -6.12
C ARG A 45 -26.98 -2.58 -7.14
N VAL A 46 -27.10 -3.89 -6.94
CA VAL A 46 -27.91 -4.78 -7.79
C VAL A 46 -28.89 -5.55 -6.93
N GLN A 47 -30.06 -5.85 -7.50
CA GLN A 47 -31.11 -6.59 -6.83
C GLN A 47 -31.00 -8.08 -7.16
N LEU A 48 -31.25 -8.94 -6.17
CA LEU A 48 -31.23 -10.39 -6.29
C LEU A 48 -32.66 -10.90 -6.18
N GLU A 49 -33.21 -11.38 -7.30
CA GLU A 49 -34.60 -11.82 -7.39
C GLU A 49 -34.69 -13.33 -7.60
N ARG A 50 -35.54 -14.01 -6.83
CA ARG A 50 -35.76 -15.45 -6.99
C ARG A 50 -36.58 -15.74 -8.24
N GLU A 51 -36.15 -16.73 -9.02
CA GLU A 51 -36.85 -17.19 -10.22
C GLU A 51 -37.13 -18.70 -10.14
N PRO A 52 -38.07 -19.14 -9.28
CA PRO A 52 -38.34 -20.56 -9.04
C PRO A 52 -38.89 -21.31 -10.27
N GLU A 53 -39.54 -20.59 -11.18
CA GLU A 53 -40.13 -21.12 -12.42
C GLU A 53 -39.12 -21.17 -13.60
N ASN A 54 -37.83 -20.91 -13.34
CA ASN A 54 -36.80 -20.97 -14.36
C ASN A 54 -36.66 -22.40 -14.92
N LYS A 55 -36.73 -22.53 -16.25
CA LYS A 55 -36.75 -23.83 -16.95
C LYS A 55 -35.48 -24.67 -16.81
N PHE A 56 -34.36 -24.05 -16.43
CA PHE A 56 -33.05 -24.71 -16.34
C PHE A 56 -32.58 -24.96 -14.90
N ASP A 57 -32.99 -24.10 -13.96
CA ASP A 57 -32.59 -24.17 -12.55
C ASP A 57 -33.67 -23.54 -11.65
N ALA A 58 -34.46 -24.36 -10.94
CA ALA A 58 -35.47 -23.87 -9.99
C ALA A 58 -34.86 -23.05 -8.82
N ASN A 59 -33.54 -23.17 -8.60
CA ASN A 59 -32.82 -22.34 -7.64
C ASN A 59 -32.32 -21.02 -8.23
N ALA A 60 -32.65 -20.68 -9.48
CA ALA A 60 -32.13 -19.49 -10.15
C ALA A 60 -32.39 -18.19 -9.35
N ILE A 61 -31.34 -17.37 -9.27
CA ILE A 61 -31.42 -16.03 -8.69
C ILE A 61 -30.99 -15.05 -9.76
N ARG A 62 -31.94 -14.27 -10.25
CA ARG A 62 -31.76 -13.22 -11.25
C ARG A 62 -31.07 -12.02 -10.60
N ILE A 63 -30.16 -11.39 -11.34
CA ILE A 63 -29.48 -10.15 -10.94
C ILE A 63 -30.04 -9.02 -11.79
N GLU A 64 -30.56 -7.98 -11.15
CA GLU A 64 -31.09 -6.79 -11.79
C GLU A 64 -30.30 -5.54 -11.44
N ASN A 65 -30.12 -4.64 -12.40
CA ASN A 65 -29.53 -3.34 -12.14
C ASN A 65 -30.54 -2.38 -11.48
N LYS A 66 -30.11 -1.15 -11.19
CA LYS A 66 -30.94 -0.10 -10.58
C LYS A 66 -32.23 0.26 -11.34
N ASN A 67 -32.33 -0.13 -12.62
CA ASN A 67 -33.50 0.10 -13.47
C ASN A 67 -34.38 -1.16 -13.59
N PHE A 68 -34.16 -2.19 -12.75
CA PHE A 68 -34.86 -3.48 -12.81
C PHE A 68 -34.64 -4.25 -14.12
N HIS A 69 -33.57 -3.93 -14.86
CA HIS A 69 -33.17 -4.68 -16.04
C HIS A 69 -32.22 -5.80 -15.64
N GLN A 70 -32.48 -7.00 -16.17
CA GLN A 70 -31.68 -8.18 -15.89
C GLN A 70 -30.26 -8.05 -16.47
N ALA A 71 -29.26 -8.14 -15.60
CA ALA A 71 -27.85 -8.14 -15.96
C ALA A 71 -27.25 -9.55 -16.05
N GLY A 72 -27.92 -10.55 -15.47
CA GLY A 72 -27.47 -11.93 -15.47
C GLY A 72 -28.06 -12.73 -14.31
N HIS A 73 -27.32 -13.74 -13.86
CA HIS A 73 -27.71 -14.62 -12.76
C HIS A 73 -26.58 -14.89 -11.77
N VAL A 74 -26.94 -15.22 -10.54
CA VAL A 74 -26.01 -15.83 -9.59
C VAL A 74 -25.61 -17.22 -10.11
N PRO A 75 -24.32 -17.59 -10.11
CA PRO A 75 -23.89 -18.90 -10.62
C PRO A 75 -24.57 -20.06 -9.89
N ARG A 76 -24.91 -21.13 -10.65
CA ARG A 76 -25.63 -22.32 -10.14
C ARG A 76 -25.04 -22.92 -8.86
N ARG A 77 -23.71 -22.93 -8.76
CA ARG A 77 -22.96 -23.42 -7.58
C ARG A 77 -23.22 -22.64 -6.29
N ILE A 78 -23.71 -21.39 -6.40
CA ILE A 78 -24.09 -20.53 -5.27
C ILE A 78 -25.60 -20.56 -5.09
N SER A 79 -26.35 -20.45 -6.19
CA SER A 79 -27.81 -20.43 -6.14
C SER A 79 -28.38 -21.73 -5.56
N SER A 80 -27.77 -22.89 -5.83
CA SER A 80 -28.22 -24.21 -5.34
C SER A 80 -28.42 -24.31 -3.83
N TRP A 81 -27.60 -23.60 -3.05
CA TRP A 81 -27.73 -23.56 -1.59
C TRP A 81 -28.20 -22.20 -1.07
N LEU A 82 -28.05 -21.11 -1.82
CA LEU A 82 -28.52 -19.81 -1.39
C LEU A 82 -30.05 -19.68 -1.52
N ALA A 83 -30.63 -20.16 -2.62
CA ALA A 83 -32.06 -20.07 -2.87
C ALA A 83 -32.92 -20.73 -1.77
N PRO A 84 -32.64 -21.98 -1.32
CA PRO A 84 -33.42 -22.59 -0.23
C PRO A 84 -33.41 -21.79 1.08
N LEU A 85 -32.30 -21.10 1.39
CA LEU A 85 -32.18 -20.26 2.58
C LEU A 85 -32.97 -18.94 2.45
N ILE A 86 -33.04 -18.40 1.23
CA ILE A 86 -33.88 -17.23 0.90
C ILE A 86 -35.36 -17.61 0.97
N ASP A 87 -35.74 -18.72 0.33
CA ASP A 87 -37.14 -19.18 0.22
C ASP A 87 -37.74 -19.52 1.59
N SER A 88 -36.94 -20.09 2.50
CA SER A 88 -37.34 -20.35 3.90
C SER A 88 -37.40 -19.09 4.77
N GLY A 89 -36.89 -17.95 4.28
CA GLY A 89 -36.80 -16.68 5.00
C GLY A 89 -35.80 -16.71 6.16
N GLU A 90 -34.81 -17.62 6.09
CA GLU A 90 -33.72 -17.75 7.05
C GLU A 90 -32.65 -16.70 6.81
N VAL A 91 -32.39 -16.36 5.54
CA VAL A 91 -31.45 -15.32 5.13
C VAL A 91 -32.08 -14.37 4.11
N TRP A 92 -31.47 -13.19 3.99
CA TRP A 92 -31.70 -12.20 2.95
C TRP A 92 -30.36 -11.88 2.29
N ALA A 93 -30.37 -11.60 0.99
CA ALA A 93 -29.15 -11.35 0.23
C ALA A 93 -29.25 -10.04 -0.57
N GLU A 94 -28.20 -9.22 -0.53
CA GLU A 94 -28.08 -8.01 -1.35
C GLU A 94 -26.83 -8.09 -2.23
N GLY A 95 -26.86 -7.45 -3.40
CA GLY A 95 -25.74 -7.44 -4.32
C GLY A 95 -25.12 -6.06 -4.50
N ARG A 96 -23.80 -6.02 -4.68
CA ARG A 96 -23.07 -4.86 -5.19
C ARG A 96 -22.03 -5.30 -6.21
N VAL A 97 -21.91 -4.59 -7.32
CA VAL A 97 -20.87 -4.82 -8.33
C VAL A 97 -19.51 -4.48 -7.74
N ALA A 98 -18.57 -5.41 -7.83
CA ALA A 98 -17.26 -5.26 -7.21
C ALA A 98 -16.37 -4.30 -7.99
N GLU A 99 -15.72 -3.40 -7.26
CA GLU A 99 -14.62 -2.57 -7.74
C GLU A 99 -13.34 -3.44 -7.75
N SER A 100 -13.07 -4.12 -8.86
CA SER A 100 -11.95 -5.05 -8.99
C SER A 100 -11.10 -4.69 -10.20
N ALA A 101 -9.78 -4.69 -10.05
CA ALA A 101 -8.85 -4.59 -11.19
C ALA A 101 -9.08 -5.71 -12.22
N LYS A 102 -9.56 -6.88 -11.80
CA LYS A 102 -9.96 -7.97 -12.72
C LYS A 102 -11.18 -7.62 -13.58
N ALA A 103 -12.03 -6.69 -13.13
CA ALA A 103 -13.20 -6.23 -13.90
C ALA A 103 -12.79 -5.26 -15.03
N GLN A 104 -11.57 -4.70 -14.99
CA GLN A 104 -11.03 -3.85 -16.06
C GLN A 104 -10.30 -4.66 -17.15
N GLU A 105 -10.05 -5.96 -16.92
CA GLU A 105 -9.27 -6.83 -17.81
C GLU A 105 -10.11 -7.94 -18.48
N SER A 106 -11.44 -8.00 -18.26
CA SER A 106 -12.29 -9.06 -18.81
C SER A 106 -13.71 -8.59 -19.12
N ASP A 107 -14.38 -9.22 -20.09
CA ASP A 107 -15.83 -9.08 -20.36
C ASP A 107 -16.72 -9.63 -19.21
N LYS A 108 -16.13 -9.96 -18.06
CA LYS A 108 -16.83 -10.48 -16.88
C LYS A 108 -16.99 -9.39 -15.84
N ALA A 109 -18.22 -9.23 -15.35
CA ALA A 109 -18.47 -8.47 -14.12
C ALA A 109 -18.48 -9.41 -12.90
N PHE A 110 -18.07 -8.85 -11.76
CA PHE A 110 -18.07 -9.54 -10.47
C PHE A 110 -19.00 -8.82 -9.49
N ILE A 111 -19.63 -9.58 -8.61
CA ILE A 111 -20.50 -9.09 -7.54
C ILE A 111 -20.03 -9.56 -6.17
N LEU A 112 -20.30 -8.74 -5.17
CA LEU A 112 -20.30 -9.10 -3.76
C LEU A 112 -21.75 -9.31 -3.33
N ILE A 113 -22.07 -10.52 -2.87
CA ILE A 113 -23.37 -10.87 -2.29
C ILE A 113 -23.26 -10.77 -0.77
N GLU A 114 -23.88 -9.75 -0.18
CA GLU A 114 -24.00 -9.54 1.26
C GLU A 114 -25.09 -10.48 1.82
N ILE A 115 -24.74 -11.35 2.78
CA ILE A 115 -25.67 -12.30 3.38
C ILE A 115 -26.09 -11.82 4.77
N TYR A 116 -27.38 -11.59 4.96
CA TYR A 116 -27.97 -11.15 6.22
C TYR A 116 -28.77 -12.29 6.85
N LEU A 117 -28.49 -12.57 8.12
CA LEU A 117 -29.25 -13.55 8.91
C LEU A 117 -30.54 -12.93 9.43
N HIS A 118 -31.66 -13.56 9.08
CA HIS A 118 -32.98 -13.18 9.58
C HIS A 118 -33.32 -13.92 10.88
N LYS A 119 -34.39 -13.49 11.56
CA LYS A 119 -34.80 -14.08 12.86
C LYS A 119 -35.07 -15.60 12.76
N LYS A 120 -35.65 -16.07 11.65
CA LYS A 120 -35.91 -17.50 11.43
C LYS A 120 -34.62 -18.32 11.30
N GLY A 121 -33.58 -17.75 10.71
CA GLY A 121 -32.29 -18.40 10.50
C GLY A 121 -31.39 -18.48 11.73
N GLN A 122 -31.76 -17.91 12.88
CA GLN A 122 -30.89 -17.89 14.08
C GLN A 122 -30.40 -19.29 14.51
N HIS A 123 -31.19 -20.33 14.25
CA HIS A 123 -30.83 -21.71 14.56
C HIS A 123 -29.63 -22.22 13.73
N ILE A 124 -29.34 -21.65 12.55
CA ILE A 124 -28.16 -21.98 11.74
C ILE A 124 -26.85 -21.74 12.51
N LEU A 125 -26.84 -20.76 13.42
CA LEU A 125 -25.65 -20.43 14.20
C LEU A 125 -25.70 -21.00 15.63
N ARG A 126 -26.68 -21.86 15.94
CA ARG A 126 -26.82 -22.46 17.27
C ARG A 126 -25.93 -23.70 17.37
N ARG A 127 -25.10 -23.73 18.42
CA ARG A 127 -24.31 -24.91 18.80
C ARG A 127 -25.25 -26.00 19.31
N ASP A 128 -25.04 -27.21 18.80
CA ASP A 128 -25.66 -28.44 19.29
C ASP A 128 -24.56 -29.41 19.74
N ASP A 129 -24.65 -29.87 20.98
CA ASP A 129 -23.68 -30.77 21.60
C ASP A 129 -23.97 -32.25 21.28
N ASP A 130 -25.18 -32.57 20.77
CA ASP A 130 -25.58 -33.92 20.35
C ASP A 130 -26.23 -33.91 18.94
N PRO A 131 -25.45 -33.55 17.89
CA PRO A 131 -25.98 -33.46 16.54
C PRO A 131 -26.39 -34.83 15.99
N LYS A 132 -27.64 -34.91 15.53
CA LYS A 132 -28.18 -36.15 14.97
C LYS A 132 -27.75 -36.35 13.51
N GLY A 133 -26.92 -37.36 13.28
CA GLY A 133 -26.50 -37.78 11.95
C GLY A 133 -25.29 -37.05 11.40
N VAL A 134 -24.71 -37.61 10.33
CA VAL A 134 -23.40 -37.18 9.80
C VAL A 134 -23.42 -35.74 9.30
N LEU A 135 -24.46 -35.34 8.55
CA LEU A 135 -24.55 -34.00 7.96
C LEU A 135 -24.71 -32.89 9.02
N GLU A 136 -25.49 -33.13 10.07
CA GLU A 136 -25.61 -32.18 11.18
C GLU A 136 -24.32 -32.13 12.01
N GLY A 137 -23.68 -33.28 12.25
CA GLY A 137 -22.37 -33.33 12.90
C GLY A 137 -21.32 -32.53 12.13
N LEU A 138 -21.32 -32.65 10.80
CA LEU A 138 -20.43 -31.87 9.92
C LEU A 138 -20.76 -30.38 9.96
N HIS A 139 -22.04 -30.01 9.92
CA HIS A 139 -22.47 -28.63 10.09
C HIS A 139 -21.96 -28.04 11.41
N GLN A 140 -22.14 -28.76 12.52
CA GLN A 140 -21.65 -28.34 13.83
C GLN A 140 -20.11 -28.25 13.87
N ALA A 141 -19.38 -29.14 13.20
CA ALA A 141 -17.92 -29.02 13.10
C ALA A 141 -17.50 -27.74 12.34
N VAL A 142 -18.11 -27.48 11.18
CA VAL A 142 -17.85 -26.27 10.38
C VAL A 142 -18.23 -25.01 11.17
N LEU A 143 -19.38 -25.01 11.85
CA LEU A 143 -19.85 -23.90 12.67
C LEU A 143 -18.90 -23.64 13.86
N ALA A 144 -18.32 -24.68 14.47
CA ALA A 144 -17.35 -24.54 15.56
C ALA A 144 -16.12 -23.75 15.10
N ILE A 145 -15.57 -24.18 13.96
CA ILE A 145 -14.41 -23.55 13.33
C ILE A 145 -14.78 -22.11 12.97
N TRP A 146 -15.88 -21.92 12.24
CA TRP A 146 -16.33 -20.61 11.76
C TRP A 146 -16.51 -19.59 12.90
N SER A 147 -17.12 -20.02 14.00
CA SER A 147 -17.34 -19.19 15.19
C SER A 147 -16.04 -18.89 15.95
N GLY A 148 -15.05 -19.77 15.85
CA GLY A 148 -13.73 -19.61 16.45
C GLY A 148 -12.83 -18.59 15.73
N ILE A 149 -13.06 -18.35 14.43
CA ILE A 149 -12.20 -17.50 13.58
C ILE A 149 -12.07 -16.07 14.13
N ASP A 150 -13.09 -15.53 14.80
CA ASP A 150 -13.03 -14.17 15.34
C ASP A 150 -11.94 -13.98 16.41
N ARG A 151 -11.41 -15.07 16.98
CA ARG A 151 -10.29 -15.06 17.92
C ARG A 151 -8.92 -15.20 17.24
N TRP A 152 -8.88 -15.45 15.94
CA TRP A 152 -7.65 -15.67 15.20
C TRP A 152 -7.09 -14.34 14.67
N THR A 153 -5.78 -14.27 14.46
CA THR A 153 -5.10 -13.05 13.99
C THR A 153 -4.58 -13.15 12.56
N ASP A 154 -4.49 -14.35 12.01
CA ASP A 154 -3.90 -14.61 10.70
C ASP A 154 -4.97 -15.01 9.67
N GLY A 155 -5.30 -14.06 8.79
CA GLY A 155 -6.23 -14.30 7.69
C GLY A 155 -5.69 -15.23 6.60
N ASP A 156 -4.37 -15.40 6.47
CA ASP A 156 -3.79 -16.35 5.50
C ASP A 156 -3.99 -17.79 5.96
N THR A 157 -3.81 -18.08 7.24
CA THR A 157 -4.18 -19.37 7.84
C THR A 157 -5.67 -19.68 7.62
N VAL A 158 -6.57 -18.71 7.86
CA VAL A 158 -8.02 -18.90 7.59
C VAL A 158 -8.28 -19.15 6.11
N SER A 159 -7.61 -18.44 5.21
CA SER A 159 -7.75 -18.65 3.77
C SER A 159 -7.24 -20.02 3.33
N ALA A 160 -6.12 -20.49 3.88
CA ALA A 160 -5.57 -21.79 3.60
C ALA A 160 -6.47 -22.91 4.16
N LEU A 161 -7.08 -22.68 5.33
CA LEU A 161 -8.11 -23.56 5.88
C LEU A 161 -9.35 -23.58 4.98
N ALA A 162 -9.85 -22.43 4.55
CA ALA A 162 -10.99 -22.33 3.64
C ALA A 162 -10.75 -23.13 2.35
N THR A 163 -9.55 -23.05 1.78
CA THR A 163 -9.17 -23.85 0.61
C THR A 163 -9.20 -25.35 0.88
N ARG A 164 -8.75 -25.81 2.06
CA ARG A 164 -8.81 -27.23 2.43
C ARG A 164 -10.24 -27.69 2.70
N LEU A 165 -11.04 -26.85 3.35
CA LEU A 165 -12.45 -27.16 3.63
C LEU A 165 -13.31 -27.21 2.37
N LYS A 166 -12.87 -26.66 1.23
CA LYS A 166 -13.52 -26.91 -0.07
C LYS A 166 -13.53 -28.38 -0.46
N ALA A 167 -12.66 -29.22 0.10
CA ALA A 167 -12.75 -30.66 -0.15
C ALA A 167 -14.07 -31.27 0.39
N LEU A 168 -14.77 -30.56 1.28
CA LEU A 168 -16.08 -30.93 1.78
C LEU A 168 -17.22 -30.48 0.85
N ASP A 169 -16.95 -29.76 -0.25
CA ASP A 169 -17.93 -29.21 -1.20
C ASP A 169 -18.61 -30.35 -2.00
N ALA A 170 -19.39 -31.16 -1.29
CA ALA A 170 -20.20 -32.25 -1.79
C ALA A 170 -21.64 -31.78 -2.06
N GLU A 171 -22.30 -32.41 -3.03
CA GLU A 171 -23.66 -32.03 -3.46
C GLU A 171 -24.72 -32.23 -2.35
N ASP A 172 -24.43 -33.06 -1.34
CA ASP A 172 -25.36 -33.44 -0.27
C ASP A 172 -25.23 -32.60 1.01
N LEU A 173 -24.33 -31.61 1.05
CA LEU A 173 -24.25 -30.74 2.22
C LEU A 173 -25.52 -29.88 2.40
N PRO A 174 -25.99 -29.69 3.65
CA PRO A 174 -27.09 -28.78 3.92
C PRO A 174 -26.78 -27.35 3.44
N PRO A 175 -27.78 -26.62 2.91
CA PRO A 175 -27.60 -25.24 2.44
C PRO A 175 -26.90 -24.31 3.44
N LYS A 176 -27.25 -24.45 4.73
CA LYS A 176 -26.64 -23.71 5.83
C LYS A 176 -25.13 -23.97 5.98
N THR A 177 -24.65 -25.17 5.67
CA THR A 177 -23.22 -25.54 5.73
C THR A 177 -22.46 -24.93 4.56
N HIS A 178 -23.02 -25.01 3.35
CA HIS A 178 -22.47 -24.34 2.17
C HIS A 178 -22.32 -22.83 2.37
N MET A 179 -23.32 -22.19 2.96
CA MET A 179 -23.25 -20.77 3.31
C MET A 179 -22.07 -20.46 4.23
N LEU A 180 -21.89 -21.23 5.32
CA LEU A 180 -20.76 -21.01 6.23
C LEU A 180 -19.42 -21.19 5.51
N LEU A 181 -19.27 -22.26 4.72
CA LEU A 181 -18.07 -22.52 3.90
C LEU A 181 -17.76 -21.38 2.93
N ALA A 182 -18.77 -20.83 2.26
CA ALA A 182 -18.62 -19.68 1.37
C ALA A 182 -18.12 -18.43 2.11
N LEU A 183 -18.61 -18.22 3.34
CA LEU A 183 -18.27 -17.06 4.19
C LEU A 183 -16.88 -17.15 4.84
N PHE A 184 -16.19 -18.30 4.85
CA PHE A 184 -14.80 -18.39 5.36
C PHE A 184 -13.86 -17.42 4.64
N LYS A 185 -14.02 -17.25 3.32
CA LYS A 185 -13.19 -16.33 2.54
C LYS A 185 -13.36 -14.88 2.97
N HIS A 186 -14.59 -14.47 3.29
CA HIS A 186 -14.86 -13.13 3.82
C HIS A 186 -14.23 -12.94 5.19
N ARG A 187 -14.31 -13.94 6.08
CA ARG A 187 -13.64 -13.88 7.39
C ARG A 187 -12.12 -13.77 7.25
N ALA A 188 -11.52 -14.54 6.35
CA ALA A 188 -10.10 -14.41 6.02
C ALA A 188 -9.73 -13.01 5.53
N TRP A 189 -10.52 -12.45 4.61
CA TRP A 189 -10.35 -11.08 4.11
C TRP A 189 -10.51 -10.05 5.24
N ALA A 190 -11.53 -10.17 6.09
CA ALA A 190 -11.76 -9.26 7.21
C ALA A 190 -10.62 -9.28 8.23
N LEU A 191 -10.02 -10.45 8.49
CA LEU A 191 -8.84 -10.55 9.36
C LEU A 191 -7.61 -9.92 8.72
N ARG A 192 -7.34 -10.17 7.42
CA ARG A 192 -6.24 -9.49 6.70
C ARG A 192 -6.42 -7.97 6.74
N ARG A 193 -7.66 -7.50 6.53
CA ARG A 193 -7.99 -6.08 6.59
C ARG A 193 -7.75 -5.50 7.98
N ARG A 194 -8.24 -6.15 9.05
CA ARG A 194 -7.98 -5.74 10.44
C ARG A 194 -6.49 -5.74 10.79
N ALA A 195 -5.74 -6.77 10.35
CA ALA A 195 -4.30 -6.85 10.56
C ALA A 195 -3.55 -5.71 9.82
N GLY A 196 -3.96 -5.40 8.59
CA GLY A 196 -3.45 -4.26 7.83
C GLY A 196 -3.80 -2.91 8.46
N GLU A 197 -5.03 -2.73 8.94
CA GLU A 197 -5.50 -1.54 9.65
C GLU A 197 -4.74 -1.33 10.97
N LYS A 198 -4.47 -2.42 11.71
CA LYS A 198 -3.63 -2.35 12.91
C LYS A 198 -2.18 -1.99 12.56
N ALA A 199 -1.60 -2.65 11.55
CA ALA A 199 -0.22 -2.40 11.13
C ALA A 199 -0.02 -0.96 10.63
N ILE A 200 -1.00 -0.37 9.93
CA ILE A 200 -0.91 1.03 9.51
C ILE A 200 -1.06 1.99 10.71
N GLU A 201 -1.84 1.64 11.73
CA GLU A 201 -1.89 2.44 12.96
C GLU A 201 -0.56 2.37 13.73
N ASP A 202 0.08 1.20 13.79
CA ASP A 202 1.43 1.05 14.39
C ASP A 202 2.47 1.93 13.66
N VAL A 203 2.37 2.04 12.33
CA VAL A 203 3.17 2.98 11.52
C VAL A 203 2.88 4.43 11.93
N ARG A 204 1.60 4.82 11.99
CA ARG A 204 1.20 6.19 12.37
C ARG A 204 1.68 6.55 13.76
N ASP A 205 1.55 5.64 14.72
CA ASP A 205 1.99 5.86 16.10
C ASP A 205 3.51 6.01 16.18
N SER A 206 4.27 5.21 15.42
CA SER A 206 5.72 5.37 15.31
C SER A 206 6.13 6.75 14.79
N MET A 207 5.34 7.34 13.88
CA MET A 207 5.57 8.69 13.35
C MET A 207 5.22 9.79 14.35
N LYS A 208 4.13 9.64 15.11
CA LYS A 208 3.69 10.61 16.15
C LYS A 208 4.75 10.78 17.25
N GLU A 209 5.60 9.78 17.48
CA GLU A 209 6.68 9.82 18.47
C GLU A 209 7.91 10.63 18.03
N ILE A 210 8.03 10.95 16.74
CA ILE A 210 9.17 11.69 16.20
C ILE A 210 9.13 13.14 16.66
N LYS A 211 10.27 13.64 17.15
CA LYS A 211 10.42 15.02 17.60
C LYS A 211 11.49 15.75 16.82
N THR A 212 11.32 17.06 16.65
CA THR A 212 12.36 17.93 16.10
C THR A 212 13.33 18.38 17.19
N GLY A 213 14.63 18.28 16.89
CA GLY A 213 15.71 18.83 17.70
C GLY A 213 15.94 20.32 17.45
N ARG A 214 17.06 20.85 17.96
CA ARG A 214 17.44 22.25 17.74
C ARG A 214 17.71 22.51 16.25
N ALA A 215 16.96 23.44 15.67
CA ALA A 215 17.09 23.82 14.27
C ALA A 215 18.47 24.42 13.95
N LEU A 216 19.18 23.78 13.02
CA LEU A 216 20.44 24.23 12.44
C LEU A 216 20.13 25.10 11.22
N PHE A 217 20.82 26.22 11.06
CA PHE A 217 20.54 27.14 9.96
C PHE A 217 21.84 27.67 9.35
N TYR A 218 21.89 27.69 8.02
CA TYR A 218 22.96 28.32 7.27
C TYR A 218 22.47 28.84 5.93
N HIS A 219 22.74 30.13 5.66
CA HIS A 219 22.45 30.87 4.42
C HIS A 219 20.97 30.95 4.02
N ASN A 220 20.38 29.84 3.62
CA ASN A 220 19.00 29.70 3.18
C ASN A 220 18.39 28.35 3.55
N LEU A 221 19.15 27.48 4.22
CA LEU A 221 18.74 26.13 4.56
C LEU A 221 18.58 26.01 6.07
N THR A 222 17.43 25.49 6.52
CA THR A 222 17.22 25.07 7.90
C THR A 222 17.09 23.56 7.94
N ILE A 223 17.83 22.92 8.85
CA ILE A 223 17.70 21.49 9.14
C ILE A 223 17.14 21.35 10.55
N PHE A 224 16.04 20.62 10.66
CA PHE A 224 15.49 20.13 11.91
C PHE A 224 15.91 18.68 12.07
N PRO A 225 16.88 18.37 12.97
CA PRO A 225 17.21 16.98 13.28
C PRO A 225 15.98 16.26 13.81
N LEU A 226 15.72 15.04 13.36
CA LEU A 226 14.64 14.21 13.87
C LEU A 226 15.17 13.27 14.93
N LEU A 227 14.47 13.19 16.06
CA LEU A 227 14.83 12.42 17.23
C LEU A 227 13.73 11.39 17.52
N SER A 228 14.15 10.17 17.87
CA SER A 228 13.25 9.11 18.33
C SER A 228 13.77 8.50 19.62
N LYS A 229 12.85 8.19 20.55
CA LYS A 229 13.17 7.44 21.78
C LYS A 229 13.34 5.94 21.52
N LYS A 230 12.85 5.44 20.39
CA LYS A 230 12.91 4.03 19.98
C LYS A 230 14.01 3.83 18.93
N ALA A 231 15.21 4.34 19.18
CA ALA A 231 16.34 4.08 18.29
C ALA A 231 16.74 2.60 18.41
N HIS A 232 16.82 1.90 17.28
CA HIS A 232 17.16 0.47 17.26
C HIS A 232 18.56 0.21 16.71
N LYS A 233 19.10 -0.96 17.03
CA LYS A 233 20.22 -1.53 16.28
C LYS A 233 19.68 -2.07 14.95
N PRO A 234 20.20 -1.64 13.80
CA PRO A 234 19.74 -2.16 12.51
C PRO A 234 19.99 -3.66 12.40
N ASP A 235 18.96 -4.40 11.99
CA ASP A 235 18.99 -5.81 11.61
C ASP A 235 19.03 -5.99 10.07
N TYR A 236 19.55 -4.97 9.39
CA TYR A 236 19.79 -4.92 7.95
C TYR A 236 21.16 -4.25 7.68
N LEU A 237 21.69 -4.46 6.48
CA LEU A 237 22.86 -3.74 5.96
C LEU A 237 22.42 -2.63 5.01
N LEU A 238 23.24 -1.59 4.86
CA LEU A 238 23.07 -0.63 3.77
C LEU A 238 23.75 -1.13 2.50
N LEU A 239 23.20 -0.80 1.33
CA LEU A 239 23.73 -1.28 0.04
C LEU A 239 25.23 -0.98 -0.12
N LYS A 240 25.65 0.26 0.16
CA LYS A 240 27.06 0.66 0.06
C LYS A 240 27.96 -0.17 0.98
N GLU A 241 27.52 -0.41 2.22
CA GLU A 241 28.25 -1.24 3.19
C GLU A 241 28.38 -2.68 2.69
N ALA A 242 27.29 -3.25 2.16
CA ALA A 242 27.28 -4.62 1.67
C ALA A 242 28.15 -4.79 0.40
N ILE A 243 28.15 -3.82 -0.53
CA ILE A 243 29.04 -3.81 -1.69
C ILE A 243 30.50 -3.73 -1.24
N ALA A 244 30.84 -2.83 -0.31
CA ALA A 244 32.20 -2.67 0.20
C ALA A 244 32.73 -3.97 0.85
N LYS A 245 31.85 -4.73 1.52
CA LYS A 245 32.16 -6.04 2.09
C LYS A 245 32.12 -7.20 1.10
N LYS A 246 31.89 -6.95 -0.20
CA LYS A 246 31.68 -7.97 -1.25
C LYS A 246 30.52 -8.94 -0.93
N GLN A 247 29.56 -8.48 -0.13
CA GLN A 247 28.36 -9.20 0.27
C GLN A 247 27.14 -8.82 -0.57
N ALA A 248 27.26 -7.80 -1.42
CA ALA A 248 26.23 -7.45 -2.39
C ALA A 248 26.85 -7.06 -3.72
N GLU A 249 26.09 -7.25 -4.78
CA GLU A 249 26.47 -6.84 -6.12
C GLU A 249 25.24 -6.34 -6.87
N VAL A 250 25.41 -5.27 -7.64
CA VAL A 250 24.35 -4.69 -8.46
C VAL A 250 24.81 -4.70 -9.91
N ARG A 251 23.97 -5.21 -10.80
CA ARG A 251 24.26 -5.38 -12.24
C ARG A 251 23.05 -5.02 -13.09
N GLU A 252 23.29 -4.89 -14.39
CA GLU A 252 22.24 -4.97 -15.39
C GLU A 252 21.51 -6.31 -15.30
N VAL A 253 20.22 -6.35 -15.64
CA VAL A 253 19.43 -7.61 -15.63
C VAL A 253 19.86 -8.61 -16.70
N SER A 254 20.52 -8.14 -17.77
CA SER A 254 21.06 -8.92 -18.88
C SER A 254 22.20 -8.15 -19.57
N GLU A 255 22.87 -8.77 -20.54
CA GLU A 255 23.88 -8.08 -21.37
C GLU A 255 23.28 -6.94 -22.20
N ALA A 256 22.04 -7.08 -22.66
CA ALA A 256 21.30 -6.00 -23.32
C ALA A 256 20.99 -4.86 -22.34
N GLY A 257 20.78 -5.18 -21.06
CA GLY A 257 20.41 -4.25 -20.00
C GLY A 257 18.93 -3.92 -20.01
N SER A 258 18.48 -3.23 -18.96
CA SER A 258 17.12 -2.69 -18.85
C SER A 258 17.23 -1.27 -18.30
N ILE A 259 16.53 -0.32 -18.93
CA ILE A 259 16.52 1.06 -18.43
C ILE A 259 15.82 1.13 -17.06
N PRO A 260 14.59 0.61 -16.89
CA PRO A 260 13.84 0.77 -15.64
C PRO A 260 14.23 -0.22 -14.52
N GLU A 261 15.15 -1.15 -14.76
CA GLU A 261 15.38 -2.28 -13.85
C GLU A 261 16.86 -2.62 -13.68
N LEU A 262 17.27 -2.89 -12.44
CA LEU A 262 18.58 -3.47 -12.11
C LEU A 262 18.43 -4.74 -11.28
N LEU A 263 19.40 -5.64 -11.41
CA LEU A 263 19.52 -6.82 -10.57
C LEU A 263 20.40 -6.54 -9.35
N VAL A 264 19.86 -6.75 -8.16
CA VAL A 264 20.61 -6.76 -6.90
C VAL A 264 20.75 -8.19 -6.41
N GLU A 265 21.99 -8.63 -6.17
CA GLU A 265 22.30 -9.89 -5.53
C GLU A 265 22.76 -9.64 -4.09
N ASN A 266 21.95 -10.07 -3.12
CA ASN A 266 22.29 -10.05 -1.70
C ASN A 266 22.91 -11.39 -1.30
N ARG A 267 24.22 -11.40 -1.02
CA ARG A 267 24.97 -12.56 -0.52
C ARG A 267 25.22 -12.49 0.99
N ALA A 268 24.76 -11.44 1.67
CA ALA A 268 24.90 -11.27 3.11
C ALA A 268 23.98 -12.25 3.88
N PRO A 269 24.25 -12.51 5.17
CA PRO A 269 23.32 -13.20 6.05
C PRO A 269 22.20 -12.28 6.60
N LEU A 270 22.19 -11.00 6.21
CA LEU A 270 21.20 -10.01 6.62
C LEU A 270 20.50 -9.40 5.40
N PRO A 271 19.26 -8.91 5.53
CA PRO A 271 18.62 -8.14 4.48
C PRO A 271 19.39 -6.83 4.20
N ILE A 272 19.25 -6.31 2.99
CA ILE A 272 19.88 -5.05 2.55
C ILE A 272 18.81 -3.99 2.33
N LEU A 273 18.91 -2.88 3.05
CA LEU A 273 18.09 -1.68 2.84
C LEU A 273 18.72 -0.80 1.75
N ILE A 274 17.89 -0.45 0.76
CA ILE A 274 18.22 0.48 -0.32
C ILE A 274 17.18 1.61 -0.30
N PRO A 275 17.50 2.76 0.31
CA PRO A 275 16.59 3.90 0.36
C PRO A 275 16.33 4.48 -1.03
N GLU A 276 15.14 5.01 -1.29
CA GLU A 276 14.88 5.65 -2.58
C GLU A 276 15.74 6.91 -2.77
N GLY A 277 15.96 7.24 -4.04
CA GLY A 277 16.79 8.35 -4.43
C GLY A 277 18.28 8.03 -4.42
N GLU A 278 18.74 6.91 -3.84
CA GLU A 278 20.14 6.51 -3.92
C GLU A 278 20.58 6.37 -5.38
N ILE A 279 21.70 7.01 -5.73
CA ILE A 279 22.28 7.01 -7.08
C ILE A 279 23.35 5.93 -7.16
N LEU A 280 23.16 5.04 -8.12
CA LEU A 280 24.01 3.93 -8.48
C LEU A 280 24.79 4.31 -9.74
N ILE A 281 26.11 4.27 -9.66
CA ILE A 281 27.04 4.68 -10.73
C ILE A 281 27.74 3.47 -11.34
N GLY A 282 28.02 3.52 -12.65
CA GLY A 282 28.72 2.47 -13.39
C GLY A 282 27.87 1.83 -14.49
N ALA A 283 28.18 0.57 -14.80
CA ALA A 283 27.52 -0.24 -15.83
C ALA A 283 27.31 0.52 -17.14
N LYS A 284 26.10 0.48 -17.74
CA LYS A 284 25.82 1.21 -18.99
C LYS A 284 25.45 2.67 -18.77
N GLN A 285 24.79 2.98 -17.67
CA GLN A 285 24.27 4.32 -17.34
C GLN A 285 24.04 4.44 -15.84
N ASN A 286 24.19 5.65 -15.29
CA ASN A 286 23.85 5.90 -13.90
C ASN A 286 22.32 5.80 -13.65
N ARG A 287 21.95 5.31 -12.46
CA ARG A 287 20.56 5.03 -12.07
C ARG A 287 20.22 5.64 -10.71
N THR A 288 18.97 6.02 -10.49
CA THR A 288 18.42 6.36 -9.18
C THR A 288 17.32 5.39 -8.77
N VAL A 289 17.33 4.91 -7.52
CA VAL A 289 16.37 3.92 -6.99
C VAL A 289 15.00 4.55 -6.74
N ASN A 290 13.90 3.99 -7.28
CA ASN A 290 12.60 4.68 -7.31
C ASN A 290 11.84 4.67 -5.98
N ILE A 291 12.00 3.61 -5.21
CA ILE A 291 11.28 3.33 -3.97
C ILE A 291 12.25 2.78 -2.93
N THR A 292 11.95 2.94 -1.64
CA THR A 292 12.72 2.25 -0.62
C THR A 292 12.43 0.77 -0.72
N ILE A 293 13.49 -0.04 -0.77
CA ILE A 293 13.36 -1.48 -0.88
C ILE A 293 14.28 -2.21 0.09
N LEU A 294 13.78 -3.31 0.66
CA LEU A 294 14.56 -4.26 1.44
C LEU A 294 14.76 -5.54 0.61
N ILE A 295 15.99 -5.98 0.46
CA ILE A 295 16.34 -7.19 -0.27
C ILE A 295 16.67 -8.29 0.74
N ARG A 296 15.92 -9.38 0.75
CA ARG A 296 16.12 -10.51 1.67
C ARG A 296 17.54 -11.09 1.54
N GLU A 297 18.10 -11.56 2.64
CA GLU A 297 19.37 -12.27 2.69
C GLU A 297 19.43 -13.42 1.68
N LYS A 298 20.59 -13.65 1.08
CA LYS A 298 20.85 -14.78 0.16
C LYS A 298 19.86 -14.84 -1.03
N THR A 299 19.35 -13.70 -1.49
CA THR A 299 18.44 -13.65 -2.64
C THR A 299 18.97 -12.75 -3.76
N ARG A 300 18.37 -12.93 -4.94
CA ARG A 300 18.48 -12.02 -6.08
C ARG A 300 17.15 -11.32 -6.28
N HIS A 301 17.18 -10.05 -6.64
CA HIS A 301 15.99 -9.24 -6.72
C HIS A 301 16.12 -8.14 -7.77
N ILE A 302 15.06 -7.91 -8.55
CA ILE A 302 15.01 -6.85 -9.55
C ILE A 302 14.43 -5.60 -8.91
N ILE A 303 15.18 -4.49 -8.93
CA ILE A 303 14.75 -3.23 -8.35
C ILE A 303 14.33 -2.23 -9.44
N PRO A 304 13.28 -1.42 -9.19
CA PRO A 304 12.87 -0.36 -10.09
C PRO A 304 13.79 0.86 -9.93
N VAL A 305 14.27 1.37 -11.06
CA VAL A 305 15.19 2.50 -11.14
C VAL A 305 14.81 3.43 -12.28
N SER A 306 15.43 4.62 -12.29
CA SER A 306 15.35 5.55 -13.43
C SER A 306 16.73 6.03 -13.83
N CYS A 307 16.94 6.24 -15.13
CA CYS A 307 18.20 6.73 -15.68
C CYS A 307 18.44 8.20 -15.32
N VAL A 308 19.65 8.52 -14.85
CA VAL A 308 20.10 9.88 -14.53
C VAL A 308 21.33 10.31 -15.36
N GLU A 309 21.51 9.66 -16.51
CA GLU A 309 22.61 9.88 -17.46
C GLU A 309 22.16 9.49 -18.88
N GLN A 310 21.49 10.41 -19.58
CA GLN A 310 20.78 10.13 -20.84
C GLN A 310 21.72 9.73 -22.00
N GLY A 311 22.87 10.37 -22.12
CA GLY A 311 23.76 10.33 -23.30
C GLY A 311 24.80 9.22 -23.31
N ARG A 312 24.77 8.28 -22.35
CA ARG A 312 25.65 7.11 -22.34
C ARG A 312 24.84 5.85 -22.57
N TRP A 313 25.28 4.90 -23.40
CA TRP A 313 24.74 3.53 -23.41
C TRP A 313 25.87 2.54 -23.71
N SER A 314 26.94 2.65 -22.92
CA SER A 314 28.15 1.87 -23.09
C SER A 314 28.68 1.42 -21.73
N LEU A 315 29.17 0.19 -21.69
CA LEU A 315 29.64 -0.45 -20.46
C LEU A 315 30.94 0.20 -19.97
N THR A 316 30.92 0.79 -18.78
CA THR A 316 32.12 1.35 -18.12
C THR A 316 32.62 0.47 -16.96
N SER A 317 31.76 -0.37 -16.41
CA SER A 317 32.08 -1.38 -15.39
C SER A 317 31.10 -2.54 -15.49
N ARG A 318 31.40 -3.70 -14.90
CA ARG A 318 30.45 -4.83 -14.83
C ARG A 318 29.35 -4.64 -13.78
N THR A 319 29.57 -3.74 -12.83
CA THR A 319 28.76 -3.59 -11.61
C THR A 319 28.53 -2.13 -11.28
N PHE A 320 27.47 -1.85 -10.53
CA PHE A 320 27.20 -0.53 -9.98
C PHE A 320 27.83 -0.35 -8.59
N GLY A 321 28.19 0.89 -8.27
CA GLY A 321 28.53 1.34 -6.92
C GLY A 321 27.52 2.37 -6.41
N ALA A 322 27.29 2.41 -5.09
CA ALA A 322 26.37 3.37 -4.49
C ALA A 322 27.11 4.68 -4.10
N SER A 323 26.71 5.82 -4.67
CA SER A 323 27.53 7.05 -4.64
C SER A 323 26.85 8.30 -4.08
N HIS A 324 25.68 8.71 -4.61
CA HIS A 324 25.00 9.96 -4.24
C HIS A 324 23.53 9.72 -3.92
N TYR A 325 22.77 10.79 -3.66
CA TYR A 325 21.32 10.78 -3.69
C TYR A 325 20.82 11.81 -4.70
N ALA A 326 19.71 11.51 -5.37
CA ALA A 326 19.04 12.48 -6.24
C ALA A 326 18.52 13.68 -5.44
N THR A 327 18.36 14.84 -6.08
CA THR A 327 17.90 16.08 -5.43
C THR A 327 16.47 15.94 -4.90
N PRO A 328 16.10 16.63 -3.79
CA PRO A 328 14.74 16.57 -3.23
C PRO A 328 13.63 16.75 -4.27
N GLY A 329 13.74 17.75 -5.15
CA GLY A 329 12.76 17.99 -6.20
C GLY A 329 12.61 16.81 -7.18
N LEU A 330 13.73 16.20 -7.59
CA LEU A 330 13.71 15.01 -8.45
C LEU A 330 13.09 13.82 -7.71
N ARG A 331 13.48 13.58 -6.45
CA ARG A 331 12.93 12.49 -5.62
C ARG A 331 11.42 12.62 -5.47
N GLY A 332 10.90 13.81 -5.13
CA GLY A 332 9.46 14.05 -4.98
C GLY A 332 8.66 13.72 -6.24
N ARG A 333 9.04 14.30 -7.38
CA ARG A 333 8.36 14.05 -8.67
C ARG A 333 8.46 12.59 -9.11
N LYS A 334 9.63 11.98 -8.96
CA LYS A 334 9.87 10.57 -9.29
C LYS A 334 9.02 9.62 -8.45
N ILE A 335 8.91 9.86 -7.15
CA ILE A 335 8.06 9.07 -6.25
C ILE A 335 6.58 9.22 -6.66
N ALA A 336 6.12 10.45 -6.89
CA ALA A 336 4.73 10.70 -7.30
C ALA A 336 4.39 9.96 -8.61
N SER A 337 5.26 10.07 -9.62
CA SER A 337 5.11 9.35 -10.90
C SER A 337 5.15 7.82 -10.72
N SER A 338 6.07 7.32 -9.88
CA SER A 338 6.18 5.89 -9.57
C SER A 338 4.95 5.32 -8.89
N GLN A 339 4.34 6.06 -7.96
CA GLN A 339 3.11 5.65 -7.28
C GLN A 339 1.92 5.67 -8.24
N ALA A 340 1.83 6.68 -9.12
CA ALA A 340 0.79 6.75 -10.14
C ALA A 340 0.88 5.56 -11.11
N HIS A 341 2.09 5.24 -11.59
CA HIS A 341 2.30 4.09 -12.48
C HIS A 341 2.02 2.74 -11.79
N ARG A 342 2.33 2.62 -10.49
CA ARG A 342 2.04 1.40 -9.72
C ARG A 342 0.55 1.16 -9.57
N ARG A 343 -0.26 2.20 -9.34
CA ARG A 343 -1.72 2.06 -9.22
C ARG A 343 -2.34 1.45 -10.47
N THR A 344 -1.80 1.74 -11.65
CA THR A 344 -2.33 1.25 -12.93
C THR A 344 -1.69 -0.06 -13.39
N THR A 345 -0.38 -0.24 -13.20
CA THR A 345 0.36 -1.39 -13.77
C THR A 345 0.84 -2.40 -12.74
N GLY A 346 0.89 -2.02 -11.46
CA GLY A 346 1.57 -2.76 -10.40
C GLY A 346 3.10 -2.70 -10.45
N ARG A 347 3.69 -1.88 -11.32
CA ARG A 347 5.13 -1.65 -11.41
C ARG A 347 5.49 -0.26 -10.88
N ALA A 348 6.63 -0.14 -10.22
CA ALA A 348 7.08 1.12 -9.61
C ALA A 348 8.04 1.90 -10.53
N PHE A 349 7.68 2.01 -11.80
CA PHE A 349 8.47 2.78 -12.77
C PHE A 349 8.05 4.25 -12.72
N SER A 350 9.02 5.16 -12.85
CA SER A 350 8.73 6.58 -12.99
C SER A 350 8.75 7.00 -14.46
N ASP A 351 8.26 8.19 -14.73
CA ASP A 351 8.43 8.87 -16.01
C ASP A 351 9.93 9.18 -16.24
N GLN A 352 10.51 8.51 -17.23
CA GLN A 352 11.92 8.66 -17.58
C GLN A 352 12.23 10.03 -18.20
N GLY A 353 11.29 10.60 -18.96
CA GLY A 353 11.43 11.93 -19.58
C GLY A 353 11.44 13.03 -18.52
N GLN A 354 10.55 12.93 -17.53
CA GLN A 354 10.53 13.83 -16.37
C GLN A 354 11.86 13.79 -15.59
N VAL A 355 12.41 12.59 -15.36
CA VAL A 355 13.71 12.46 -14.68
C VAL A 355 14.84 13.13 -15.48
N TRP A 356 14.87 12.98 -16.81
CA TRP A 356 15.88 13.66 -17.63
C TRP A 356 15.72 15.19 -17.63
N ALA A 357 14.49 15.70 -17.66
CA ALA A 357 14.25 17.13 -17.50
C ALA A 357 14.78 17.66 -16.15
N ASP A 358 14.66 16.89 -15.08
CA ASP A 358 15.19 17.24 -13.76
C ASP A 358 16.71 17.22 -13.68
N VAL A 359 17.34 16.25 -14.36
CA VAL A 359 18.80 16.20 -14.50
C VAL A 359 19.30 17.42 -15.29
N ALA A 360 18.65 17.75 -16.41
CA ALA A 360 18.98 18.93 -17.21
C ALA A 360 18.85 20.24 -16.41
N ARG A 361 17.78 20.39 -15.60
CA ARG A 361 17.63 21.53 -14.68
C ARG A 361 18.76 21.61 -13.66
N SER A 362 19.18 20.48 -13.11
CA SER A 362 20.28 20.42 -12.14
C SER A 362 21.61 20.81 -12.79
N LEU A 363 21.91 20.30 -13.98
CA LEU A 363 23.09 20.69 -14.77
C LEU A 363 23.09 22.18 -15.10
N GLY A 364 21.96 22.73 -15.55
CA GLY A 364 21.79 24.15 -15.87
C GLY A 364 21.98 25.05 -14.65
N ALA A 365 21.38 24.71 -13.51
CA ALA A 365 21.54 25.46 -12.26
C ALA A 365 23.01 25.49 -11.79
N ALA A 366 23.72 24.37 -11.94
CA ALA A 366 25.13 24.26 -11.60
C ALA A 366 26.06 24.94 -12.62
N GLY A 367 25.59 25.26 -13.82
CA GLY A 367 26.45 25.65 -14.94
C GLY A 367 27.43 24.55 -15.34
N ALA A 368 27.05 23.28 -15.12
CA ALA A 368 27.92 22.14 -15.34
C ALA A 368 27.93 21.74 -16.82
N ARG A 369 29.13 21.56 -17.38
CA ARG A 369 29.30 20.91 -18.69
C ARG A 369 29.27 19.40 -18.48
N SER A 370 28.39 18.70 -19.20
CA SER A 370 28.25 17.25 -19.14
C SER A 370 28.11 16.68 -20.55
N MET A 371 29.00 15.76 -20.92
CA MET A 371 28.95 15.11 -22.24
C MET A 371 27.83 14.08 -22.34
N THR A 372 27.52 13.41 -21.23
CA THR A 372 26.52 12.33 -21.17
C THR A 372 25.23 12.74 -20.46
N GLY A 373 25.13 13.99 -20.00
CA GLY A 373 24.00 14.47 -19.22
C GLY A 373 23.86 13.75 -17.86
N SER A 374 24.98 13.48 -17.18
CA SER A 374 24.97 12.84 -15.86
C SER A 374 24.71 13.84 -14.73
N ILE A 375 23.78 13.53 -13.83
CA ILE A 375 23.53 14.35 -12.64
C ILE A 375 24.77 14.48 -11.73
N THR A 376 25.69 13.52 -11.78
CA THR A 376 26.92 13.54 -10.97
C THR A 376 27.84 14.70 -11.36
N ASP A 377 27.79 15.16 -12.61
CA ASP A 377 28.60 16.29 -13.06
C ASP A 377 28.13 17.59 -12.41
N ALA A 378 26.81 17.73 -12.20
CA ALA A 378 26.25 18.85 -11.47
C ALA A 378 26.77 18.89 -10.02
N PHE A 379 26.77 17.74 -9.31
CA PHE A 379 27.34 17.65 -7.96
C PHE A 379 28.83 17.99 -7.94
N GLY A 380 29.60 17.46 -8.90
CA GLY A 380 31.02 17.76 -9.06
C GLY A 380 31.31 19.25 -9.19
N THR A 381 30.58 19.95 -10.07
CA THR A 381 30.70 21.40 -10.25
C THR A 381 30.28 22.18 -9.01
N ALA A 382 29.24 21.75 -8.30
CA ALA A 382 28.71 22.44 -7.13
C ALA A 382 29.53 22.24 -5.84
N ARG A 383 30.48 21.28 -5.81
CA ARG A 383 31.19 20.85 -4.59
C ARG A 383 31.81 21.97 -3.76
N LYS A 384 32.46 22.94 -4.41
CA LYS A 384 33.06 24.12 -3.72
C LYS A 384 31.99 25.01 -3.09
N ARG A 385 30.83 25.14 -3.73
CA ARG A 385 29.70 25.97 -3.28
C ARG A 385 28.97 25.33 -2.09
N THR A 386 28.90 24.00 -2.05
CA THR A 386 28.22 23.25 -0.98
C THR A 386 29.10 22.99 0.24
N GLU A 387 30.43 23.10 0.13
CA GLU A 387 31.39 22.79 1.22
C GLU A 387 31.08 23.50 2.55
N LYS A 388 30.68 24.79 2.50
CA LYS A 388 30.36 25.56 3.70
C LYS A 388 29.10 25.05 4.41
N TYR A 389 28.14 24.47 3.68
CA TYR A 389 26.95 23.86 4.29
C TYR A 389 27.36 22.67 5.16
N SER A 390 28.18 21.76 4.63
CA SER A 390 28.66 20.57 5.36
C SER A 390 29.43 20.94 6.64
N LYS A 391 30.23 22.01 6.61
CA LYS A 391 30.99 22.48 7.79
C LYS A 391 30.10 23.13 8.86
N LYS A 392 29.01 23.80 8.46
CA LYS A 392 28.15 24.58 9.37
C LYS A 392 26.92 23.82 9.86
N LEU A 393 26.46 22.82 9.12
CA LEU A 393 25.24 22.05 9.41
C LEU A 393 25.60 20.64 9.89
N VAL A 394 26.22 20.55 11.08
CA VAL A 394 26.60 19.29 11.70
C VAL A 394 25.45 18.75 12.56
N LEU A 395 25.00 17.53 12.27
CA LEU A 395 23.91 16.89 12.99
C LEU A 395 24.32 16.41 14.39
N PRO A 396 23.39 16.42 15.37
CA PRO A 396 23.62 15.79 16.66
C PRO A 396 23.71 14.25 16.50
N LYS A 397 24.48 13.58 17.38
CA LYS A 397 24.79 12.14 17.24
C LYS A 397 23.57 11.24 17.35
N GLU A 398 22.56 11.69 18.09
CA GLU A 398 21.29 11.03 18.34
C GLU A 398 20.25 11.21 17.22
N ALA A 399 20.54 12.04 16.21
CA ALA A 399 19.63 12.23 15.09
C ALA A 399 19.38 10.91 14.35
N VAL A 400 18.11 10.60 14.15
CA VAL A 400 17.63 9.46 13.35
C VAL A 400 17.13 9.88 11.98
N GLY A 401 16.91 11.18 11.77
CA GLY A 401 16.56 11.73 10.47
C GLY A 401 16.78 13.24 10.39
N VAL A 402 16.35 13.81 9.28
CA VAL A 402 16.32 15.25 9.03
C VAL A 402 15.01 15.66 8.39
N LEU A 403 14.50 16.82 8.77
CA LEU A 403 13.52 17.57 8.01
C LEU A 403 14.20 18.86 7.55
N VAL A 404 14.16 19.12 6.24
CA VAL A 404 14.96 20.17 5.61
C VAL A 404 14.04 21.18 4.91
N THR A 405 14.27 22.46 5.17
CA THR A 405 13.48 23.56 4.65
C THR A 405 14.36 24.68 4.09
N SER A 406 13.81 25.47 3.17
CA SER A 406 14.45 26.66 2.61
C SER A 406 13.51 27.86 2.71
N GLY A 407 13.63 28.65 3.79
CA GLY A 407 12.57 29.59 4.18
C GLY A 407 11.33 28.81 4.63
N GLU A 408 10.14 29.16 4.14
CA GLU A 408 8.90 28.44 4.47
C GLU A 408 8.66 27.20 3.60
N ASP A 409 9.50 26.95 2.58
CA ASP A 409 9.37 25.78 1.70
C ASP A 409 10.00 24.54 2.34
N ILE A 410 9.20 23.47 2.46
CA ILE A 410 9.70 22.12 2.74
C ILE A 410 10.46 21.62 1.51
N LEU A 411 11.74 21.29 1.67
CA LEU A 411 12.51 20.61 0.63
C LEU A 411 12.26 19.11 0.69
N GLY A 412 12.35 18.53 1.88
CA GLY A 412 12.13 17.11 2.08
C GLY A 412 12.46 16.65 3.49
N MET A 413 12.18 15.39 3.73
CA MET A 413 12.48 14.69 4.97
C MET A 413 13.06 13.32 4.65
N ASP A 414 14.01 12.88 5.47
CA ASP A 414 14.55 11.51 5.48
C ASP A 414 14.63 11.07 6.95
N LEU A 415 13.93 10.00 7.30
CA LEU A 415 13.85 9.43 8.63
C LEU A 415 14.27 7.96 8.59
N PHE A 416 15.13 7.56 9.50
CA PHE A 416 15.56 6.16 9.70
C PHE A 416 15.20 5.69 11.11
N ASP A 417 15.26 4.38 11.35
CA ASP A 417 15.04 3.76 12.66
C ASP A 417 16.26 3.81 13.59
N SER A 418 17.42 4.28 13.10
CA SER A 418 18.67 4.26 13.86
C SER A 418 19.56 5.47 13.58
N PRO A 419 20.16 6.08 14.63
CA PRO A 419 21.18 7.11 14.43
C PRO A 419 22.41 6.60 13.70
N LYS A 420 22.71 5.30 13.81
CA LYS A 420 23.79 4.67 13.05
C LYS A 420 23.50 4.74 11.55
N THR A 421 22.31 4.33 11.14
CA THR A 421 21.88 4.35 9.73
C THR A 421 21.97 5.76 9.13
N LEU A 422 21.44 6.77 9.83
CA LEU A 422 21.56 8.15 9.37
C LEU A 422 23.02 8.57 9.23
N ARG A 423 23.88 8.30 10.21
CA ARG A 423 25.30 8.69 10.15
C ARG A 423 26.04 8.10 8.95
N GLU A 424 25.75 6.86 8.58
CA GLU A 424 26.36 6.19 7.42
C GLU A 424 25.87 6.79 6.08
N ILE A 425 24.61 7.20 6.02
CA ILE A 425 23.99 7.77 4.80
C ILE A 425 24.28 9.27 4.66
N TRP A 426 24.35 10.00 5.78
CA TRP A 426 24.36 11.47 5.82
C TRP A 426 25.40 12.12 4.91
N PRO A 427 26.66 11.67 4.84
CA PRO A 427 27.65 12.31 3.97
C PRO A 427 27.23 12.39 2.49
N ARG A 428 26.47 11.41 2.01
CA ARG A 428 25.97 11.35 0.63
C ARG A 428 24.61 12.02 0.48
N LEU A 429 23.73 11.80 1.45
CA LEU A 429 22.38 12.37 1.44
C LEU A 429 22.41 13.90 1.61
N SER A 430 23.31 14.43 2.44
CA SER A 430 23.41 15.87 2.67
C SER A 430 23.83 16.64 1.42
N GLU A 431 24.65 16.02 0.55
CA GLU A 431 25.07 16.63 -0.72
C GLU A 431 23.87 16.96 -1.62
N SER A 432 22.88 16.07 -1.65
CA SER A 432 21.62 16.28 -2.37
C SER A 432 20.84 17.50 -1.88
N TYR A 433 20.65 17.63 -0.56
CA TYR A 433 19.97 18.79 0.03
C TYR A 433 20.77 20.09 -0.14
N PHE A 434 22.08 20.03 0.06
CA PHE A 434 22.96 21.20 -0.06
C PHE A 434 23.05 21.69 -1.50
N PHE A 435 23.09 20.78 -2.46
CA PHE A 435 23.03 21.12 -3.88
C PHE A 435 21.76 21.92 -4.19
N GLU A 436 20.59 21.40 -3.84
CA GLU A 436 19.33 22.10 -4.16
C GLU A 436 19.22 23.45 -3.43
N ALA A 437 19.74 23.55 -2.20
CA ALA A 437 19.79 24.81 -1.47
C ALA A 437 20.77 25.82 -2.09
N ALA A 438 21.93 25.37 -2.57
CA ALA A 438 23.02 26.23 -2.98
C ALA A 438 22.65 27.17 -4.14
N PHE A 439 21.74 26.76 -5.01
CA PHE A 439 21.29 27.52 -6.18
C PHE A 439 20.01 28.33 -5.94
N ARG A 440 19.48 28.33 -4.71
CA ARG A 440 18.40 29.22 -4.29
C ARG A 440 18.97 30.52 -3.70
N GLY A 441 18.19 31.60 -3.75
CA GLY A 441 18.52 32.86 -3.10
C GLY A 441 18.64 32.75 -1.57
N LYS A 442 19.19 33.79 -0.93
CA LYS A 442 19.21 33.89 0.55
C LYS A 442 17.79 33.87 1.09
N ARG A 443 17.56 33.13 2.17
CA ARG A 443 16.27 33.04 2.85
C ARG A 443 16.46 33.05 4.35
N LYS A 444 15.45 33.51 5.08
CA LYS A 444 15.47 33.53 6.55
C LYS A 444 15.38 32.11 7.12
N LYS A 445 15.84 31.96 8.36
CA LYS A 445 15.65 30.74 9.14
C LYS A 445 14.16 30.44 9.26
N THR A 446 13.79 29.18 9.03
CA THR A 446 12.40 28.72 9.08
C THR A 446 11.86 28.78 10.49
N ALA A 447 10.60 29.22 10.63
CA ALA A 447 9.87 29.08 11.89
C ALA A 447 9.68 27.59 12.25
N LYS A 448 9.27 27.30 13.49
CA LYS A 448 8.99 25.90 13.88
C LYS A 448 7.71 25.36 13.22
N THR A 449 6.78 26.24 12.85
CA THR A 449 5.44 25.89 12.39
C THR A 449 5.43 25.05 11.11
N PRO A 450 6.13 25.41 10.00
CA PRO A 450 6.12 24.59 8.79
C PRO A 450 6.61 23.16 9.02
N ALA A 451 7.67 22.99 9.83
CA ALA A 451 8.19 21.68 10.18
C ALA A 451 7.19 20.86 11.01
N ALA A 452 6.52 21.50 11.97
CA ALA A 452 5.52 20.86 12.81
C ALA A 452 4.27 20.46 11.99
N ASP A 453 3.81 21.32 11.11
CA ASP A 453 2.64 21.07 10.27
C ASP A 453 2.90 19.95 9.26
N PHE A 454 4.09 19.95 8.64
CA PHE A 454 4.52 18.86 7.77
C PHE A 454 4.49 17.50 8.50
N LEU A 455 5.07 17.42 9.70
CA LEU A 455 5.07 16.18 10.50
C LEU A 455 3.66 15.72 10.90
N LYS A 456 2.71 16.64 11.10
CA LYS A 456 1.32 16.30 11.41
C LYS A 456 0.56 15.74 10.21
N VAL A 457 0.93 16.11 8.98
CA VAL A 457 0.26 15.65 7.76
C VAL A 457 0.65 14.21 7.41
N LEU A 458 1.91 13.81 7.59
CA LEU A 458 2.38 12.53 7.08
C LEU A 458 1.58 11.29 7.58
N PRO A 459 1.15 11.19 8.86
CA PRO A 459 0.35 10.07 9.34
C PRO A 459 -1.04 9.93 8.68
N SER A 460 -1.61 11.01 8.12
CA SER A 460 -2.92 10.95 7.47
C SER A 460 -2.85 10.53 6.00
N ILE A 461 -1.66 10.59 5.39
CA ILE A 461 -1.45 10.29 3.97
C ILE A 461 -0.68 8.98 3.74
N VAL A 462 -0.37 8.24 4.81
CA VAL A 462 0.35 6.96 4.75
C VAL A 462 -0.57 5.79 4.46
N ARG A 463 -0.11 4.90 3.59
CA ARG A 463 -0.74 3.62 3.29
C ARG A 463 0.31 2.58 2.91
N PHE A 464 -0.04 1.30 2.98
CA PHE A 464 0.78 0.24 2.40
C PHE A 464 0.67 0.27 0.87
N ALA A 465 1.78 0.02 0.18
CA ALA A 465 1.78 -0.06 -1.29
C ALA A 465 1.00 -1.28 -1.77
N GLU A 466 0.14 -1.10 -2.77
CA GLU A 466 -0.52 -2.19 -3.47
C GLU A 466 0.51 -2.86 -4.40
N LYS A 467 0.86 -4.13 -4.15
CA LYS A 467 1.93 -4.89 -4.84
C LYS A 467 3.34 -4.39 -4.48
N PRO A 468 3.84 -4.65 -3.26
CA PRO A 468 5.18 -4.25 -2.84
C PRO A 468 6.24 -4.89 -3.75
N SER A 469 7.31 -4.14 -4.04
CA SER A 469 8.36 -4.67 -4.92
C SER A 469 9.37 -5.54 -4.17
N GLY A 470 9.63 -5.29 -2.88
CA GLY A 470 10.68 -6.00 -2.12
C GLY A 470 10.20 -6.76 -0.89
N PHE A 471 11.17 -7.17 -0.05
CA PHE A 471 10.90 -7.75 1.27
C PHE A 471 10.46 -6.66 2.26
N GLY A 472 9.76 -7.04 3.33
CA GLY A 472 9.11 -6.09 4.24
C GLY A 472 7.80 -5.52 3.67
N GLN A 473 7.26 -4.50 4.34
CA GLN A 473 6.03 -3.83 3.94
C GLN A 473 6.35 -2.42 3.43
N GLU A 474 6.17 -2.21 2.13
CA GLU A 474 6.41 -0.91 1.50
C GLU A 474 5.30 0.08 1.86
N LEU A 475 5.69 1.32 2.17
CA LEU A 475 4.80 2.43 2.51
C LEU A 475 4.82 3.48 1.40
N GLU A 476 3.64 4.00 1.09
CA GLU A 476 3.44 5.17 0.23
C GLU A 476 2.86 6.31 1.06
N PHE A 477 3.42 7.51 0.86
CA PHE A 477 2.86 8.76 1.35
C PHE A 477 2.42 9.57 0.13
N SER A 478 1.15 9.92 0.03
CA SER A 478 0.62 10.56 -1.18
C SER A 478 -0.60 11.42 -0.90
N ASN A 479 -0.54 12.68 -1.30
CA ASN A 479 -1.68 13.57 -1.52
C ASN A 479 -1.29 14.62 -2.59
N ASP A 480 -2.13 15.64 -2.80
CA ASP A 480 -1.90 16.68 -3.81
C ASP A 480 -0.65 17.55 -3.53
N ALA A 481 -0.14 17.57 -2.30
CA ALA A 481 0.97 18.42 -1.88
C ALA A 481 2.26 17.65 -1.60
N TYR A 482 2.19 16.35 -1.31
CA TYR A 482 3.30 15.56 -0.82
C TYR A 482 3.35 14.17 -1.44
N ALA A 483 4.56 13.73 -1.75
CA ALA A 483 4.86 12.37 -2.15
C ALA A 483 6.04 11.83 -1.34
N GLY A 484 5.97 10.58 -0.93
CA GLY A 484 7.00 9.93 -0.11
C GLY A 484 7.00 8.42 -0.21
N SER A 485 8.14 7.81 0.12
CA SER A 485 8.33 6.36 0.15
C SER A 485 8.81 5.95 1.54
N GLY A 486 8.46 4.74 1.96
CA GLY A 486 8.96 4.21 3.22
C GLY A 486 8.92 2.70 3.27
N LEU A 487 9.44 2.17 4.38
CA LEU A 487 9.52 0.74 4.62
C LEU A 487 9.24 0.44 6.09
N TRP A 488 8.27 -0.43 6.31
CA TRP A 488 8.00 -1.05 7.59
C TRP A 488 8.51 -2.49 7.62
N TYR A 489 9.33 -2.81 8.61
CA TYR A 489 9.91 -4.14 8.77
C TYR A 489 10.16 -4.45 10.24
N ASN A 490 9.85 -5.69 10.66
CA ASN A 490 10.00 -6.15 12.04
C ASN A 490 9.42 -5.17 13.08
N GLY A 491 8.18 -4.72 12.83
CA GLY A 491 7.43 -3.84 13.73
C GLY A 491 7.98 -2.41 13.85
N ARG A 492 8.77 -1.95 12.87
CA ARG A 492 9.47 -0.67 12.91
C ARG A 492 9.46 0.03 11.56
N LEU A 493 9.44 1.36 11.60
CA LEU A 493 9.60 2.23 10.42
C LEU A 493 11.09 2.38 10.10
N CYS A 494 11.64 1.48 9.29
CA CYS A 494 13.07 1.44 8.97
C CYS A 494 13.54 2.65 8.17
N HIS A 495 12.69 3.13 7.25
CA HIS A 495 12.94 4.35 6.48
C HIS A 495 11.63 5.02 6.08
N LEU A 496 11.66 6.35 6.02
CA LEU A 496 10.62 7.19 5.43
C LEU A 496 11.31 8.40 4.80
N SER A 497 10.99 8.68 3.55
CA SER A 497 11.21 9.99 2.95
C SER A 497 9.92 10.61 2.44
N ALA A 498 9.86 11.93 2.47
CA ALA A 498 8.71 12.68 1.98
C ALA A 498 9.14 14.05 1.47
N PHE A 499 8.57 14.45 0.35
CA PHE A 499 8.91 15.66 -0.37
C PHE A 499 7.64 16.43 -0.73
N LYS A 500 7.77 17.75 -0.80
CA LYS A 500 6.74 18.59 -1.40
C LYS A 500 6.72 18.33 -2.91
N VAL A 501 5.54 18.11 -3.47
CA VAL A 501 5.31 18.03 -4.91
C VAL A 501 4.38 19.18 -5.31
N GLU A 502 4.55 19.67 -6.52
CA GLU A 502 3.61 20.62 -7.12
C GLU A 502 2.45 19.80 -7.71
N PRO A 503 1.20 20.30 -7.61
CA PRO A 503 0.08 19.70 -8.31
C PRO A 503 0.41 19.59 -9.81
N ALA A 504 0.04 18.46 -10.42
CA ALA A 504 0.26 18.19 -11.84
C ALA A 504 -0.52 19.15 -12.75
#